data_AF-A0A2V5XGK9-F1
#
_entry.id   AF-A0A2V5XGK9-F1
#
_cell.length_a   1.000
_cell.length_b   1.000
_cell.length_c   1.000
_cell.angle_alpha   90.00
_cell.angle_beta   90.00
_cell.angle_gamma   90.00
#
_symmetry.space_group_name_H-M   'P 1'
#
loop_
_entity.id
_entity.type
_entity.pdbx_description
1 polymer ?
#
loop_
_entity_poly.entity_id
_entity_poly.type
_entity_poly.pdbx_seq_one_letter_code
_entity_poly.pdbx_strand_id
1 'polypeptide(L)'
;SSQQLRVPPPPALTSVEYTAAYNEVKAIGGDGIVTPTQRTAEQTFIGTFWAYDGTPSLCAPPRLYNQIAVQIADQRKLGIVDLARLLALTNTAMADAGISVWESKYFYDFWRPITGIRESDPGTGPSHAGDGNPATIGDRAFSPLGAPASNLSAPNFTPPFPAYPSGHAGFGGALFQTLRRFFGTDAIAFMFVSDEFNGLTKDHNGNVRPYRPRSFLSLSQAEEENGQSRIYLGIHWSFDKTQGIAQGRRVANYVFDHAFTPLP
;
A
#
# COMPACT_ATOMS: atom_id res chain seq x y z
N SER A 1 11.52 -8.07 19.43
CA SER A 1 11.52 -6.60 19.22
C SER A 1 11.21 -6.31 17.77
N SER A 2 10.44 -5.27 17.44
CA SER A 2 10.11 -4.90 16.04
C SER A 2 11.34 -4.55 15.20
N GLN A 3 12.42 -4.08 15.84
CA GLN A 3 13.72 -3.82 15.20
C GLN A 3 14.27 -5.03 14.43
N GLN A 4 13.98 -6.26 14.86
CA GLN A 4 14.46 -7.48 14.18
C GLN A 4 13.82 -7.68 12.80
N LEU A 5 12.69 -7.02 12.54
CA LEU A 5 11.94 -7.10 11.29
C LEU A 5 12.09 -5.85 10.43
N ARG A 6 12.91 -4.88 10.87
CA ARG A 6 13.18 -3.64 10.13
C ARG A 6 13.67 -3.94 8.71
N VAL A 7 13.19 -3.18 7.74
CA VAL A 7 13.68 -3.27 6.36
C VAL A 7 15.12 -2.74 6.24
N PRO A 8 15.89 -3.14 5.22
CA PRO A 8 17.15 -2.49 4.87
C PRO A 8 16.99 -0.97 4.66
N PRO A 9 18.08 -0.20 4.58
CA PRO A 9 17.98 1.23 4.25
C PRO A 9 17.31 1.46 2.88
N PRO A 10 16.59 2.58 2.69
CA PRO A 10 16.11 2.97 1.37
C PRO A 10 17.29 3.21 0.42
N PRO A 11 17.07 3.15 -0.91
CA PRO A 11 18.11 3.48 -1.87
C PRO A 11 18.69 4.88 -1.63
N ALA A 12 19.99 5.04 -1.84
CA ALA A 12 20.63 6.35 -1.77
C ALA A 12 19.98 7.30 -2.79
N LEU A 13 19.81 8.58 -2.44
CA LEU A 13 19.15 9.55 -3.32
C LEU A 13 19.88 9.71 -4.67
N THR A 14 21.19 9.49 -4.71
CA THR A 14 22.00 9.55 -5.94
C THR A 14 22.06 8.24 -6.73
N SER A 15 21.31 7.21 -6.32
CA SER A 15 21.33 5.89 -6.93
C SER A 15 20.43 5.79 -8.17
N VAL A 16 20.73 4.83 -9.05
CA VAL A 16 19.89 4.54 -10.22
C VAL A 16 18.51 4.01 -9.82
N GLU A 17 18.44 3.30 -8.69
CA GLU A 17 17.19 2.77 -8.13
C GLU A 17 16.27 3.90 -7.66
N TYR A 18 16.82 4.92 -6.99
CA TYR A 18 16.05 6.11 -6.61
C TYR A 18 15.59 6.89 -7.84
N THR A 19 16.47 7.13 -8.82
CA THR A 19 16.12 7.81 -10.07
C THR A 19 14.99 7.08 -10.81
N ALA A 20 15.03 5.74 -10.88
CA ALA A 20 13.98 4.96 -11.52
C ALA A 20 12.62 5.11 -10.81
N ALA A 21 12.60 5.00 -9.48
CA ALA A 21 11.37 5.18 -8.70
C ALA A 21 10.84 6.62 -8.76
N TYR A 22 11.74 7.60 -8.80
CA TYR A 22 11.41 9.01 -8.95
C TYR A 22 10.69 9.28 -10.28
N ASN A 23 11.29 8.80 -11.38
CA ASN A 23 10.74 8.98 -12.71
C ASN A 23 9.44 8.18 -12.92
N GLU A 24 9.30 7.02 -12.30
CA GLU A 24 8.03 6.28 -12.26
C GLU A 24 6.92 7.15 -11.65
N VAL A 25 7.12 7.70 -10.45
CA VAL A 25 6.09 8.53 -9.80
C VAL A 25 5.81 9.80 -10.59
N LYS A 26 6.82 10.45 -11.19
CA LYS A 26 6.58 11.59 -12.09
C LYS A 26 5.73 11.21 -13.30
N ALA A 27 5.92 10.01 -13.86
CA ALA A 27 5.18 9.58 -15.04
C ALA A 27 3.73 9.22 -14.73
N ILE A 28 3.45 8.55 -13.61
CA ILE A 28 2.13 7.94 -13.34
C ILE A 28 1.49 8.35 -12.01
N GLY A 29 2.09 9.23 -11.23
CA GLY A 29 1.60 9.65 -9.91
C GLY A 29 0.80 10.95 -9.89
N GLY A 30 0.88 11.79 -10.93
CA GLY A 30 0.25 13.12 -10.98
C GLY A 30 -1.28 13.11 -10.92
N ASP A 31 -1.90 14.18 -10.45
CA ASP A 31 -3.36 14.34 -10.33
C ASP A 31 -4.10 14.47 -11.69
N GLY A 32 -3.38 14.73 -12.77
CA GLY A 32 -3.95 14.96 -14.10
C GLY A 32 -4.57 16.35 -14.28
N ILE A 33 -4.45 17.24 -13.29
CA ILE A 33 -4.95 18.62 -13.32
C ILE A 33 -3.77 19.60 -13.24
N VAL A 34 -3.04 19.58 -12.12
CA VAL A 34 -1.84 20.38 -11.92
C VAL A 34 -0.63 19.67 -12.50
N THR A 35 -0.57 18.35 -12.33
CA THR A 35 0.52 17.52 -12.84
C THR A 35 -0.04 16.53 -13.88
N PRO A 36 0.28 16.72 -15.17
CA PRO A 36 -0.04 15.76 -16.21
C PRO A 36 0.47 14.36 -15.86
N THR A 37 -0.27 13.33 -16.27
CA THR A 37 0.04 11.94 -15.96
C THR A 37 -0.14 11.04 -17.18
N GLN A 38 0.73 10.05 -17.31
CA GLN A 38 0.59 8.95 -18.28
C GLN A 38 -0.24 7.79 -17.69
N ARG A 39 -0.72 7.94 -16.43
CA ARG A 39 -1.51 6.93 -15.74
C ARG A 39 -2.79 6.62 -16.51
N THR A 40 -3.04 5.33 -16.73
CA THR A 40 -4.26 4.87 -17.42
C THR A 40 -5.48 4.91 -16.49
N ALA A 41 -6.68 4.82 -17.08
CA ALA A 41 -7.92 4.68 -16.32
C ALA A 41 -7.90 3.43 -15.41
N GLU A 42 -7.33 2.32 -15.88
CA GLU A 42 -7.18 1.08 -15.11
C GLU A 42 -6.25 1.29 -13.91
N GLN A 43 -5.13 1.99 -14.09
CA GLN A 43 -4.22 2.29 -12.99
C GLN A 43 -4.84 3.23 -11.94
N THR A 44 -5.70 4.17 -12.37
CA THR A 44 -6.48 5.02 -11.47
C THR A 44 -7.52 4.21 -10.68
N PHE A 45 -8.20 3.28 -11.35
CA PHE A 45 -9.09 2.32 -10.72
C PHE A 45 -8.36 1.50 -9.66
N ILE A 46 -7.22 0.90 -10.00
CA ILE A 46 -6.39 0.13 -9.06
C ILE A 46 -5.95 0.98 -7.86
N GLY A 47 -5.42 2.18 -8.11
CA GLY A 47 -4.99 3.10 -7.06
C GLY A 47 -6.10 3.36 -6.04
N THR A 48 -7.29 3.65 -6.55
CA THR A 48 -8.47 3.93 -5.72
C THR A 48 -9.02 2.66 -5.07
N PHE A 49 -8.99 1.51 -5.75
CA PHE A 49 -9.59 0.24 -5.27
C PHE A 49 -8.97 -0.21 -3.95
N TRP A 50 -7.66 -0.02 -3.79
CA TRP A 50 -6.91 -0.43 -2.61
C TRP A 50 -6.79 0.66 -1.54
N ALA A 51 -7.51 1.79 -1.66
CA ALA A 51 -7.28 2.97 -0.83
C ALA A 51 -7.60 2.79 0.66
N TYR A 52 -8.86 2.84 1.09
CA TYR A 52 -9.23 2.65 2.51
C TYR A 52 -8.39 3.52 3.45
N ASP A 53 -8.20 4.79 3.10
CA ASP A 53 -7.24 5.69 3.76
C ASP A 53 -7.87 6.41 4.97
N GLY A 54 -8.63 5.69 5.80
CA GLY A 54 -9.21 6.24 7.04
C GLY A 54 -10.44 7.12 6.82
N THR A 55 -11.15 6.93 5.72
CA THR A 55 -12.32 7.73 5.33
C THR A 55 -13.64 7.17 5.89
N PRO A 56 -14.69 8.01 6.02
CA PRO A 56 -15.99 7.59 6.56
C PRO A 56 -16.55 6.36 5.85
N SER A 57 -17.04 5.40 6.64
CA SER A 57 -17.61 4.12 6.19
C SER A 57 -16.62 3.14 5.52
N LEU A 58 -15.37 3.52 5.27
CA LEU A 58 -14.34 2.64 4.71
C LEU A 58 -13.29 2.23 5.73
N CYS A 59 -13.00 3.10 6.71
CA CYS A 59 -11.97 2.88 7.74
C CYS A 59 -10.56 2.74 7.14
N ALA A 60 -9.64 2.12 7.88
CA ALA A 60 -8.25 1.89 7.49
C ALA A 60 -8.06 0.59 6.69
N PRO A 61 -6.89 0.37 6.04
CA PRO A 61 -6.65 -0.80 5.19
C PRO A 61 -6.88 -2.17 5.85
N PRO A 62 -6.63 -2.39 7.17
CA PRO A 62 -6.97 -3.66 7.83
C PRO A 62 -8.43 -4.10 7.68
N ARG A 63 -9.39 -3.19 7.46
CA ARG A 63 -10.77 -3.54 7.15
C ARG A 63 -10.88 -4.23 5.78
N LEU A 64 -10.31 -3.64 4.74
CA LEU A 64 -10.22 -4.22 3.39
C LEU A 64 -9.63 -5.63 3.43
N TYR A 65 -8.52 -5.78 4.14
CA TYR A 65 -7.79 -7.04 4.24
C TYR A 65 -8.60 -8.13 4.97
N ASN A 66 -9.35 -7.78 6.02
CA ASN A 66 -10.28 -8.72 6.65
C ASN A 66 -11.45 -9.09 5.73
N GLN A 67 -11.99 -8.15 4.95
CA GLN A 67 -13.04 -8.45 3.97
C GLN A 67 -12.55 -9.49 2.93
N ILE A 68 -11.32 -9.33 2.44
CA ILE A 68 -10.69 -10.29 1.52
C ILE A 68 -10.46 -11.64 2.21
N ALA A 69 -9.93 -11.65 3.44
CA ALA A 69 -9.69 -12.89 4.19
C ALA A 69 -10.97 -13.70 4.38
N VAL A 70 -12.07 -13.05 4.77
CA VAL A 70 -13.38 -13.68 4.98
C VAL A 70 -13.98 -14.15 3.65
N GLN A 71 -13.87 -13.35 2.58
CA GLN A 71 -14.32 -13.75 1.24
C GLN A 71 -13.63 -15.03 0.77
N ILE A 72 -12.31 -15.13 0.94
CA ILE A 72 -11.54 -16.32 0.56
C ILE A 72 -11.88 -17.50 1.48
N ALA A 73 -12.05 -17.27 2.79
CA ALA A 73 -12.45 -18.31 3.73
C ALA A 73 -13.82 -18.93 3.38
N ASP A 74 -14.78 -18.09 3.01
CA ASP A 74 -16.12 -18.50 2.56
C ASP A 74 -16.04 -19.29 1.24
N GLN A 75 -15.30 -18.76 0.24
CA GLN A 75 -15.06 -19.46 -1.02
C GLN A 75 -14.42 -20.84 -0.80
N ARG A 76 -13.53 -20.97 0.19
CA ARG A 76 -12.86 -22.22 0.56
C ARG A 76 -13.67 -23.08 1.55
N LYS A 77 -14.87 -22.64 1.94
CA LYS A 77 -15.81 -23.34 2.83
C LYS A 77 -15.17 -23.74 4.16
N LEU A 78 -14.38 -22.85 4.76
CA LEU A 78 -13.76 -23.12 6.06
C LEU A 78 -14.82 -23.36 7.14
N GLY A 79 -14.57 -24.36 7.99
CA GLY A 79 -15.34 -24.56 9.21
C GLY A 79 -15.05 -23.47 10.24
N ILE A 80 -15.88 -23.37 11.27
CA ILE A 80 -15.79 -22.29 12.28
C ILE A 80 -14.43 -22.25 13.01
N VAL A 81 -13.85 -23.42 13.30
CA VAL A 81 -12.55 -23.52 13.98
C VAL A 81 -11.41 -23.05 13.06
N ASP A 82 -11.44 -23.45 11.79
CA ASP A 82 -10.44 -23.02 10.81
C ASP A 82 -10.55 -21.54 10.49
N LEU A 83 -11.77 -21.01 10.40
CA LEU A 83 -12.02 -19.58 10.24
C LEU A 83 -11.49 -18.79 11.45
N ALA A 84 -11.76 -19.26 12.67
CA ALA A 84 -11.24 -18.62 13.88
C ALA A 84 -9.71 -18.61 13.89
N ARG A 85 -9.07 -19.72 13.53
CA ARG A 85 -7.60 -19.82 13.42
C ARG A 85 -7.05 -18.90 12.34
N LEU A 86 -7.67 -18.87 11.15
CA LEU A 86 -7.26 -17.99 10.05
C LEU A 86 -7.33 -16.52 10.47
N LEU A 87 -8.43 -16.10 11.10
CA LEU A 87 -8.63 -14.72 11.54
C LEU A 87 -7.67 -14.32 12.66
N ALA A 88 -7.36 -15.24 13.58
CA ALA A 88 -6.34 -15.02 14.62
C ALA A 88 -4.96 -14.79 14.00
N LEU A 89 -4.50 -15.71 13.13
CA LEU A 89 -3.23 -15.58 12.42
C LEU A 89 -3.17 -14.29 11.60
N THR A 90 -4.22 -13.99 10.83
CA THR A 90 -4.28 -12.83 9.92
C THR A 90 -4.21 -11.52 10.70
N ASN A 91 -5.00 -11.37 11.76
CA ASN A 91 -5.04 -10.12 12.50
C ASN A 91 -3.80 -9.93 13.40
N THR A 92 -3.23 -11.00 13.96
CA THR A 92 -1.94 -10.93 14.65
C THR A 92 -0.81 -10.54 13.69
N ALA A 93 -0.74 -11.17 12.51
CA ALA A 93 0.27 -10.83 11.50
C ALA A 93 0.12 -9.38 11.00
N MET A 94 -1.10 -8.90 10.76
CA MET A 94 -1.32 -7.50 10.38
C MET A 94 -0.96 -6.54 11.51
N ALA A 95 -1.29 -6.85 12.76
CA ALA A 95 -0.92 -6.01 13.90
C ALA A 95 0.61 -5.86 14.02
N ASP A 96 1.34 -6.97 13.99
CA ASP A 96 2.81 -6.98 14.05
C ASP A 96 3.44 -6.33 12.81
N ALA A 97 2.78 -6.43 11.64
CA ALA A 97 3.23 -5.75 10.43
C ALA A 97 3.05 -4.24 10.57
N GLY A 98 1.93 -3.78 11.13
CA GLY A 98 1.72 -2.36 11.47
C GLY A 98 2.81 -1.83 12.39
N ILE A 99 3.13 -2.55 13.47
CA ILE A 99 4.19 -2.18 14.40
C ILE A 99 5.55 -2.11 13.69
N SER A 100 5.91 -3.14 12.92
CA SER A 100 7.22 -3.23 12.26
C SER A 100 7.39 -2.21 11.14
N VAL A 101 6.33 -1.94 10.37
CA VAL A 101 6.34 -0.93 9.32
C VAL A 101 6.46 0.47 9.91
N TRP A 102 5.69 0.80 10.95
CA TRP A 102 5.76 2.13 11.58
C TRP A 102 7.11 2.35 12.27
N GLU A 103 7.67 1.30 12.89
CA GLU A 103 9.04 1.34 13.39
C GLU A 103 10.03 1.71 12.27
N SER A 104 9.97 1.05 11.11
CA SER A 104 10.86 1.35 9.99
C SER A 104 10.62 2.76 9.41
N LYS A 105 9.36 3.20 9.32
CA LYS A 105 8.99 4.56 8.87
C LYS A 105 9.67 5.64 9.69
N TYR A 106 9.58 5.55 11.01
CA TYR A 106 10.16 6.56 11.89
C TYR A 106 11.65 6.34 12.16
N PHE A 107 12.19 5.16 11.87
CA PHE A 107 13.64 4.96 11.87
C PHE A 107 14.33 5.64 10.69
N TYR A 108 13.75 5.56 9.49
CA TYR A 108 14.34 6.14 8.27
C TYR A 108 13.86 7.56 7.94
N ASP A 109 12.67 7.94 8.41
CA ASP A 109 12.04 9.25 8.19
C ASP A 109 12.07 9.73 6.73
N PHE A 110 11.85 8.79 5.80
CA PHE A 110 12.01 9.05 4.37
C PHE A 110 10.83 9.84 3.79
N TRP A 111 11.12 10.84 2.97
CA TRP A 111 10.13 11.76 2.41
C TRP A 111 9.13 11.12 1.43
N ARG A 112 7.95 11.74 1.33
CA ARG A 112 6.90 11.38 0.36
C ARG A 112 7.25 11.88 -1.04
N PRO A 113 6.69 11.28 -2.11
CA PRO A 113 6.95 11.74 -3.47
C PRO A 113 6.63 13.21 -3.73
N ILE A 114 5.55 13.73 -3.15
CA ILE A 114 5.23 15.16 -3.28
C ILE A 114 6.37 16.06 -2.78
N THR A 115 7.00 15.73 -1.65
CA THR A 115 8.13 16.48 -1.11
C THR A 115 9.38 16.22 -1.93
N GLY A 116 9.72 14.95 -2.17
CA GLY A 116 10.94 14.58 -2.90
C GLY A 116 11.00 15.14 -4.33
N ILE A 117 9.86 15.26 -5.02
CA ILE A 117 9.79 15.84 -6.38
C ILE A 117 9.82 17.36 -6.35
N ARG A 118 9.18 18.01 -5.37
CA ARG A 118 9.18 19.47 -5.25
C ARG A 118 10.52 20.02 -4.74
N GLU A 119 11.25 19.21 -3.99
CA GLU A 119 12.47 19.59 -3.27
C GLU A 119 13.74 18.89 -3.76
N SER A 120 13.75 18.30 -4.97
CA SER A 120 14.93 17.61 -5.51
C SER A 120 15.99 18.54 -6.09
N ASP A 121 15.61 19.69 -6.67
CA ASP A 121 16.57 20.59 -7.32
C ASP A 121 17.38 21.42 -6.31
N PRO A 122 18.66 21.75 -6.60
CA PRO A 122 19.42 22.71 -5.80
C PRO A 122 18.68 24.04 -5.60
N GLY A 123 18.75 24.57 -4.39
CA GLY A 123 18.02 25.78 -3.98
C GLY A 123 16.59 25.55 -3.48
N THR A 124 16.09 24.31 -3.51
CA THR A 124 14.78 23.92 -2.97
C THR A 124 14.88 23.23 -1.60
N GLY A 125 13.75 23.13 -0.91
CA GLY A 125 13.66 22.56 0.44
C GLY A 125 14.36 23.40 1.53
N PRO A 126 14.22 23.02 2.80
CA PRO A 126 14.75 23.78 3.93
C PRO A 126 16.29 23.90 3.95
N SER A 127 17.00 22.91 3.39
CA SER A 127 18.47 22.91 3.35
C SER A 127 19.06 23.59 2.12
N HIS A 128 18.23 23.91 1.11
CA HIS A 128 18.64 24.36 -0.22
C HIS A 128 19.56 23.39 -0.98
N ALA A 129 19.77 22.18 -0.49
CA ALA A 129 20.70 21.22 -1.09
C ALA A 129 20.09 20.43 -2.26
N GLY A 130 18.76 20.30 -2.30
CA GLY A 130 18.10 19.32 -3.17
C GLY A 130 18.34 17.87 -2.73
N ASP A 131 18.14 16.92 -3.63
CA ASP A 131 18.42 15.49 -3.42
C ASP A 131 19.86 15.09 -3.82
N GLY A 132 20.61 16.00 -4.44
CA GLY A 132 21.98 15.79 -4.91
C GLY A 132 22.10 14.87 -6.14
N ASN A 133 21.00 14.52 -6.80
CA ASN A 133 20.98 13.61 -7.93
C ASN A 133 20.82 14.37 -9.26
N PRO A 134 21.85 14.40 -10.13
CA PRO A 134 21.75 15.11 -11.41
C PRO A 134 20.79 14.45 -12.41
N ALA A 135 20.31 13.23 -12.13
CA ALA A 135 19.38 12.49 -12.98
C ALA A 135 17.91 12.64 -12.53
N THR A 136 17.64 13.38 -11.45
CA THR A 136 16.29 13.82 -11.10
C THR A 136 16.10 15.26 -11.56
N ILE A 137 14.89 15.58 -12.02
CA ILE A 137 14.50 16.93 -12.39
C ILE A 137 13.29 17.29 -11.55
N GLY A 138 13.40 18.32 -10.72
CA GLY A 138 12.33 18.79 -9.85
C GLY A 138 11.10 19.25 -10.58
N ASP A 139 9.98 19.23 -9.86
CA ASP A 139 8.74 19.90 -10.26
C ASP A 139 8.10 20.50 -9.01
N ARG A 140 8.29 21.82 -8.83
CA ARG A 140 7.78 22.56 -7.67
C ARG A 140 6.25 22.60 -7.60
N ALA A 141 5.57 22.38 -8.73
CA ALA A 141 4.12 22.33 -8.81
C ALA A 141 3.57 20.91 -8.65
N PHE A 142 4.42 19.88 -8.55
CA PHE A 142 4.00 18.48 -8.55
C PHE A 142 2.86 18.23 -7.56
N SER A 143 1.75 17.69 -8.04
CA SER A 143 0.56 17.38 -7.27
C SER A 143 0.20 15.91 -7.54
N PRO A 144 0.27 15.03 -6.52
CA PRO A 144 -0.09 13.62 -6.71
C PRO A 144 -1.62 13.47 -6.83
N LEU A 145 -2.07 12.37 -7.44
CA LEU A 145 -3.49 11.99 -7.40
C LEU A 145 -4.01 11.93 -5.94
N GLY A 146 -3.17 11.44 -5.03
CA GLY A 146 -3.42 11.43 -3.60
C GLY A 146 -4.30 10.27 -3.13
N ALA A 147 -4.26 10.00 -1.83
CA ALA A 147 -5.23 9.15 -1.16
C ALA A 147 -6.63 9.76 -1.30
N PRO A 148 -7.63 8.98 -1.75
CA PRO A 148 -8.96 9.51 -2.03
C PRO A 148 -9.66 9.95 -0.74
N ALA A 149 -10.19 11.17 -0.74
CA ALA A 149 -11.05 11.67 0.34
C ALA A 149 -12.49 11.15 0.17
N SER A 150 -12.65 9.83 0.08
CA SER A 150 -13.94 9.17 -0.13
C SER A 150 -14.96 9.55 0.95
N ASN A 151 -16.22 9.78 0.54
CA ASN A 151 -17.32 10.23 1.42
C ASN A 151 -17.06 11.55 2.18
N LEU A 152 -16.11 12.37 1.70
CA LEU A 152 -15.80 13.70 2.24
C LEU A 152 -15.83 14.74 1.12
N SER A 153 -16.15 15.99 1.47
CA SER A 153 -15.98 17.14 0.58
C SER A 153 -14.63 17.81 0.86
N ALA A 154 -13.53 17.09 0.62
CA ALA A 154 -12.17 17.52 0.90
C ALA A 154 -11.23 17.07 -0.23
N PRO A 155 -10.10 17.75 -0.50
CA PRO A 155 -9.16 17.28 -1.52
C PRO A 155 -8.56 15.93 -1.13
N ASN A 156 -8.14 15.16 -2.14
CA ASN A 156 -7.27 14.01 -1.91
C ASN A 156 -5.98 14.46 -1.22
N PHE A 157 -5.35 13.56 -0.46
CA PHE A 157 -4.27 13.94 0.46
C PHE A 157 -3.08 12.99 0.40
N THR A 158 -1.94 13.43 0.93
CA THR A 158 -0.80 12.55 1.21
C THR A 158 -0.87 12.15 2.69
N PRO A 159 -0.86 10.83 3.03
CA PRO A 159 -0.98 10.42 4.42
C PRO A 159 0.16 10.98 5.31
N PRO A 160 -0.15 11.47 6.53
CA PRO A 160 0.74 12.31 7.34
C PRO A 160 1.76 11.49 8.15
N PHE A 161 2.58 10.71 7.45
CA PHE A 161 3.67 9.90 8.02
C PHE A 161 4.72 9.55 6.94
N PRO A 162 5.95 9.18 7.34
CA PRO A 162 7.04 8.90 6.39
C PRO A 162 6.70 7.83 5.36
N ALA A 163 7.35 7.88 4.21
CA ALA A 163 7.06 7.01 3.07
C ALA A 163 7.55 5.57 3.28
N TYR A 164 8.79 5.39 3.73
CA TYR A 164 9.48 4.11 3.60
C TYR A 164 9.42 3.23 4.88
N PRO A 165 8.97 1.96 4.81
CA PRO A 165 8.31 1.30 3.68
C PRO A 165 6.80 1.58 3.64
N SER A 166 6.10 1.12 2.59
CA SER A 166 4.65 1.34 2.43
C SER A 166 3.82 0.53 3.44
N GLY A 167 2.87 1.19 4.10
CA GLY A 167 1.92 0.58 5.04
C GLY A 167 1.04 -0.46 4.38
N HIS A 168 0.36 -0.09 3.29
CA HIS A 168 -0.44 -1.00 2.47
C HIS A 168 0.36 -2.22 2.00
N ALA A 169 1.60 -2.00 1.54
CA ALA A 169 2.47 -3.08 1.10
C ALA A 169 2.81 -4.05 2.25
N GLY A 170 3.09 -3.53 3.45
CA GLY A 170 3.33 -4.33 4.65
C GLY A 170 2.11 -5.12 5.11
N PHE A 171 0.95 -4.47 5.23
CA PHE A 171 -0.28 -5.16 5.63
C PHE A 171 -0.73 -6.20 4.59
N GLY A 172 -0.69 -5.84 3.29
CA GLY A 172 -0.98 -6.77 2.20
C GLY A 172 -0.01 -7.95 2.19
N GLY A 173 1.29 -7.68 2.37
CA GLY A 173 2.32 -8.71 2.52
C GLY A 173 2.03 -9.68 3.66
N ALA A 174 1.57 -9.16 4.81
CA ALA A 174 1.20 -9.97 5.96
C ALA A 174 -0.06 -10.82 5.72
N LEU A 175 -1.12 -10.22 5.17
CA LEU A 175 -2.36 -10.91 4.81
C LEU A 175 -2.07 -12.05 3.82
N PHE A 176 -1.52 -11.72 2.66
CA PHE A 176 -1.41 -12.67 1.55
C PHE A 176 -0.38 -13.76 1.85
N GLN A 177 0.68 -13.47 2.62
CA GLN A 177 1.55 -14.52 3.16
C GLN A 177 0.83 -15.44 4.14
N THR A 178 0.03 -14.89 5.05
CA THR A 178 -0.73 -15.70 6.01
C THR A 178 -1.68 -16.64 5.28
N LEU A 179 -2.41 -16.15 4.28
CA LEU A 179 -3.28 -16.96 3.42
C LEU A 179 -2.50 -18.05 2.68
N ARG A 180 -1.35 -17.72 2.08
CA ARG A 180 -0.48 -18.70 1.39
C ARG A 180 -0.01 -19.80 2.33
N ARG A 181 0.41 -19.44 3.54
CA ARG A 181 0.86 -20.39 4.57
C ARG A 181 -0.29 -21.24 5.08
N PHE A 182 -1.46 -20.66 5.30
CA PHE A 182 -2.64 -21.34 5.82
C PHE A 182 -3.20 -22.36 4.83
N PHE A 183 -3.34 -21.99 3.55
CA PHE A 183 -3.89 -22.87 2.52
C PHE A 183 -2.85 -23.71 1.79
N GLY A 184 -1.56 -23.49 2.04
CA GLY A 184 -0.45 -24.21 1.40
C GLY A 184 -0.27 -23.89 -0.10
N THR A 185 -0.84 -22.79 -0.61
CA THR A 185 -0.77 -22.43 -2.03
C THR A 185 -0.94 -20.93 -2.28
N ASP A 186 -0.29 -20.42 -3.34
CA ASP A 186 -0.52 -19.08 -3.91
C ASP A 186 -1.66 -19.05 -4.92
N ALA A 187 -1.96 -20.19 -5.54
CA ALA A 187 -2.92 -20.34 -6.63
C ALA A 187 -4.37 -20.35 -6.11
N ILE A 188 -4.77 -19.24 -5.48
CA ILE A 188 -6.16 -18.98 -5.08
C ILE A 188 -6.65 -17.82 -5.93
N ALA A 189 -7.46 -18.13 -6.94
CA ALA A 189 -8.21 -17.12 -7.66
C ALA A 189 -9.41 -16.69 -6.82
N PHE A 190 -9.71 -15.39 -6.79
CA PHE A 190 -10.86 -14.85 -6.07
C PHE A 190 -11.37 -13.58 -6.75
N MET A 191 -12.63 -13.25 -6.50
CA MET A 191 -13.24 -11.99 -6.91
C MET A 191 -13.57 -11.18 -5.66
N PHE A 192 -13.34 -9.86 -5.72
CA PHE A 192 -13.59 -8.96 -4.61
C PHE A 192 -14.19 -7.64 -5.11
N VAL A 193 -15.08 -7.04 -4.30
CA VAL A 193 -15.62 -5.70 -4.53
C VAL A 193 -15.10 -4.80 -3.43
N SER A 194 -14.27 -3.83 -3.80
CA SER A 194 -13.80 -2.80 -2.88
C SER A 194 -14.95 -1.87 -2.50
N ASP A 195 -15.01 -1.45 -1.23
CA ASP A 195 -15.96 -0.42 -0.82
C ASP A 195 -15.69 0.93 -1.47
N GLU A 196 -14.51 1.15 -2.05
CA GLU A 196 -14.24 2.32 -2.88
C GLU A 196 -15.06 2.31 -4.18
N PHE A 197 -15.54 1.13 -4.61
CA PHE A 197 -16.31 0.87 -5.83
C PHE A 197 -17.48 -0.09 -5.58
N ASN A 198 -18.25 0.15 -4.52
CA ASN A 198 -19.42 -0.67 -4.16
C ASN A 198 -20.75 -0.13 -4.70
N GLY A 199 -20.73 0.93 -5.53
CA GLY A 199 -21.97 1.57 -6.02
C GLY A 199 -22.63 2.52 -5.01
N LEU A 200 -22.00 2.78 -3.85
CA LEU A 200 -22.51 3.64 -2.79
C LEU A 200 -21.53 4.75 -2.40
N THR A 201 -20.24 4.40 -2.27
CA THR A 201 -19.19 5.35 -1.87
C THR A 201 -19.06 6.49 -2.87
N LYS A 202 -18.97 7.70 -2.35
CA LYS A 202 -18.81 8.92 -3.15
C LYS A 202 -17.35 9.32 -3.23
N ASP A 203 -16.94 9.82 -4.38
CA ASP A 203 -15.68 10.54 -4.54
C ASP A 203 -15.72 11.91 -3.83
N HIS A 204 -14.59 12.62 -3.87
CA HIS A 204 -14.47 13.93 -3.20
C HIS A 204 -15.28 15.06 -3.86
N ASN A 205 -15.84 14.83 -5.05
CA ASN A 205 -16.74 15.74 -5.74
C ASN A 205 -18.22 15.38 -5.47
N GLY A 206 -18.48 14.35 -4.66
CA GLY A 206 -19.83 13.88 -4.33
C GLY A 206 -20.43 12.90 -5.34
N ASN A 207 -19.69 12.48 -6.37
CA ASN A 207 -20.18 11.50 -7.34
C ASN A 207 -20.08 10.09 -6.77
N VAL A 208 -21.15 9.30 -6.92
CA VAL A 208 -21.14 7.89 -6.53
C VAL A 208 -20.22 7.11 -7.46
N ARG A 209 -19.25 6.38 -6.89
CA ARG A 209 -18.39 5.48 -7.67
C ARG A 209 -19.18 4.22 -8.05
N PRO A 210 -19.04 3.72 -9.29
CA PRO A 210 -19.80 2.58 -9.77
C PRO A 210 -19.43 1.29 -9.02
N TYR A 211 -20.37 0.34 -8.98
CA TYR A 211 -20.09 -1.02 -8.54
C TYR A 211 -19.11 -1.68 -9.52
N ARG A 212 -17.91 -2.06 -9.07
CA ARG A 212 -16.88 -2.68 -9.91
C ARG A 212 -16.18 -3.85 -9.21
N PRO A 213 -16.61 -5.10 -9.48
CA PRO A 213 -15.90 -6.28 -9.00
C PRO A 213 -14.55 -6.42 -9.72
N ARG A 214 -13.55 -6.92 -9.01
CA ARG A 214 -12.22 -7.22 -9.55
C ARG A 214 -11.85 -8.67 -9.26
N SER A 215 -11.31 -9.36 -10.27
CA SER A 215 -10.85 -10.73 -10.16
C SER A 215 -9.32 -10.78 -10.11
N PHE A 216 -8.80 -11.64 -9.25
CA PHE A 216 -7.39 -11.97 -9.12
C PHE A 216 -7.20 -13.46 -9.40
N LEU A 217 -6.15 -13.81 -10.13
CA LEU A 217 -5.76 -15.17 -10.49
C LEU A 217 -4.94 -15.84 -9.39
N SER A 218 -4.26 -15.06 -8.54
CA SER A 218 -3.48 -15.56 -7.41
C SER A 218 -3.40 -14.55 -6.27
N LEU A 219 -2.99 -15.03 -5.10
CA LEU A 219 -2.72 -14.16 -3.95
C LEU A 219 -1.58 -13.19 -4.23
N SER A 220 -0.52 -13.64 -4.92
CA SER A 220 0.61 -12.80 -5.31
C SER A 220 0.22 -11.69 -6.29
N GLN A 221 -0.73 -11.94 -7.20
CA GLN A 221 -1.25 -10.89 -8.08
C GLN A 221 -1.94 -9.78 -7.26
N ALA A 222 -2.78 -10.16 -6.30
CA ALA A 222 -3.47 -9.20 -5.44
C ALA A 222 -2.50 -8.43 -4.52
N GLU A 223 -1.49 -9.11 -3.98
CA GLU A 223 -0.46 -8.51 -3.12
C GLU A 223 0.38 -7.46 -3.87
N GLU A 224 0.83 -7.79 -5.08
CA GLU A 224 1.60 -6.89 -5.94
C GLU A 224 0.77 -5.68 -6.36
N GLU A 225 -0.49 -5.90 -6.75
CA GLU A 225 -1.38 -4.82 -7.14
C GLU A 225 -1.72 -3.89 -5.98
N ASN A 226 -1.99 -4.43 -4.79
CA ASN A 226 -2.16 -3.66 -3.57
C ASN A 226 -0.95 -2.76 -3.31
N GLY A 227 0.25 -3.29 -3.47
CA GLY A 227 1.49 -2.53 -3.35
C GLY A 227 1.62 -1.42 -4.41
N GLN A 228 1.42 -1.78 -5.69
CA GLN A 228 1.53 -0.87 -6.82
C GLN A 228 0.49 0.26 -6.82
N SER A 229 -0.69 0.00 -6.24
CA SER A 229 -1.78 0.98 -6.12
C SER A 229 -1.31 2.31 -5.54
N ARG A 230 -0.33 2.28 -4.63
CA ARG A 230 0.15 3.47 -3.93
C ARG A 230 1.04 4.36 -4.80
N ILE A 231 1.71 3.76 -5.78
CA ILE A 231 2.48 4.47 -6.81
C ILE A 231 1.51 5.15 -7.78
N TYR A 232 0.42 4.47 -8.16
CA TYR A 232 -0.64 5.06 -8.99
C TYR A 232 -1.32 6.26 -8.33
N LEU A 233 -1.42 6.27 -7.00
CA LEU A 233 -1.87 7.43 -6.23
C LEU A 233 -0.80 8.52 -6.06
N GLY A 234 0.46 8.27 -6.46
CA GLY A 234 1.56 9.24 -6.35
C GLY A 234 2.05 9.48 -4.91
N ILE A 235 1.74 8.60 -3.97
CA ILE A 235 2.01 8.80 -2.52
C ILE A 235 3.11 7.89 -1.98
N HIS A 236 3.63 6.96 -2.77
CA HIS A 236 4.71 6.05 -2.40
C HIS A 236 5.66 5.81 -3.58
N TRP A 237 6.90 5.46 -3.26
CA TRP A 237 7.92 5.02 -4.22
C TRP A 237 7.83 3.51 -4.46
N SER A 238 8.32 2.99 -5.59
CA SER A 238 8.31 1.55 -5.86
C SER A 238 9.17 0.74 -4.89
N PHE A 239 10.25 1.31 -4.34
CA PHE A 239 11.01 0.66 -3.28
C PHE A 239 10.26 0.60 -1.93
N ASP A 240 9.33 1.52 -1.66
CA ASP A 240 8.44 1.44 -0.49
C ASP A 240 7.54 0.20 -0.59
N LYS A 241 7.02 -0.07 -1.79
CA LYS A 241 6.23 -1.27 -2.09
C LYS A 241 7.07 -2.52 -1.88
N THR A 242 8.19 -2.65 -2.59
CA THR A 242 9.00 -3.88 -2.60
C THR A 242 9.42 -4.28 -1.18
N GLN A 243 9.89 -3.30 -0.40
CA GLN A 243 10.36 -3.57 0.96
C GLN A 243 9.21 -3.74 1.95
N GLY A 244 8.09 -3.06 1.75
CA GLY A 244 6.87 -3.28 2.53
C GLY A 244 6.33 -4.70 2.35
N ILE A 245 6.16 -5.17 1.12
CA ILE A 245 5.72 -6.56 0.84
C ILE A 245 6.69 -7.54 1.50
N ALA A 246 8.00 -7.37 1.31
CA ALA A 246 9.00 -8.25 1.90
C ALA A 246 8.92 -8.27 3.44
N GLN A 247 8.72 -7.11 4.08
CA GLN A 247 8.57 -7.01 5.53
C GLN A 247 7.30 -7.71 6.03
N GLY A 248 6.15 -7.46 5.39
CA GLY A 248 4.89 -8.10 5.72
C GLY A 248 4.97 -9.63 5.62
N ARG A 249 5.59 -10.14 4.55
CA ARG A 249 5.83 -11.57 4.37
C ARG A 249 6.71 -12.17 5.48
N ARG A 250 7.78 -11.46 5.90
CA ARG A 250 8.63 -11.90 7.03
C ARG A 250 7.85 -11.96 8.34
N VAL A 251 7.06 -10.92 8.63
CA VAL A 251 6.21 -10.86 9.83
C VAL A 251 5.22 -12.02 9.85
N ALA A 252 4.50 -12.25 8.75
CA ALA A 252 3.52 -13.32 8.68
C ALA A 252 4.15 -14.72 8.82
N ASN A 253 5.35 -14.94 8.25
CA ASN A 253 6.09 -16.17 8.50
C ASN A 253 6.43 -16.35 9.98
N TYR A 254 6.97 -15.31 10.61
CA TYR A 254 7.31 -15.34 12.02
C TYR A 254 6.08 -15.67 12.89
N VAL A 255 4.96 -14.97 12.67
CA VAL A 255 3.70 -15.23 13.39
C VAL A 255 3.21 -16.65 13.16
N PHE A 256 3.21 -17.14 11.92
CA PHE A 256 2.74 -18.49 11.63
C PHE A 256 3.60 -19.59 12.27
N ASP A 257 4.90 -19.36 12.40
CA ASP A 257 5.85 -20.34 12.97
C ASP A 257 5.82 -20.36 14.51
N HIS A 258 5.35 -19.29 15.15
CA HIS A 258 5.47 -19.11 16.61
C HIS A 258 4.14 -18.87 17.34
N ALA A 259 3.05 -18.55 16.64
CA ALA A 259 1.74 -18.30 17.23
C ALA A 259 0.70 -19.27 16.65
N PHE A 260 -0.22 -19.72 17.51
CA PHE A 260 -1.34 -20.60 17.12
C PHE A 260 -0.89 -21.89 16.39
N THR A 261 0.24 -22.44 16.83
CA THR A 261 0.79 -23.71 16.35
C THR A 261 -0.08 -24.88 16.80
N PRO A 262 -0.12 -25.99 16.06
CA PRO A 262 -0.70 -27.23 16.55
C PRO A 262 -0.09 -27.64 17.89
N LEU A 263 -0.87 -28.31 18.74
CA LEU A 263 -0.31 -28.95 19.91
C LEU A 263 0.66 -30.07 19.46
N PRO A 264 1.78 -30.27 20.17
CA PRO A 264 2.72 -31.35 19.90
C PRO A 264 2.06 -32.74 19.89
#